data_AF-A0AB35C4K8-F1
#
_entry.id   AF-A0AB35C4K8-F1
#
_cell.length_a   1.000
_cell.length_b   1.000
_cell.length_c   1.000
_cell.angle_alpha   90.00
_cell.angle_beta   90.00
_cell.angle_gamma   90.00
#
_symmetry.space_group_name_H-M   'P 1'
#
loop_
_entity.id
_entity.type
_entity.pdbx_description
1 polymer ?
#
loop_
_entity_poly.entity_id
_entity_poly.type
_entity_poly.pdbx_seq_one_letter_code
_entity_poly.pdbx_strand_id
1 'polypeptide(L)'
;MDKEKYSFLRPTGIETFAFVFSAGALQWLYGTTSDDDGREISNFTLFGDLLARMALADGTAKGFHRPLMLSVCQAQYSEEQLSTQWNMGRKRIRRLLDELAKLELIDTYRSRVASVMTFPCLLQWITKDGSVVSNPFIHKQRERTEPL
;
A
#
# COMPACT_ATOMS: atom_id res chain seq x y z
N MET A 1 -25.66 12.73 -12.28
CA MET A 1 -25.55 12.07 -10.97
C MET A 1 -24.12 12.30 -10.53
N ASP A 2 -23.87 13.22 -9.61
CA ASP A 2 -22.53 13.40 -9.05
C ASP A 2 -22.16 12.09 -8.37
N LYS A 3 -21.19 11.36 -8.93
CA LYS A 3 -20.60 10.22 -8.25
C LYS A 3 -20.00 10.77 -6.97
N GLU A 4 -20.49 10.33 -5.81
CA GLU A 4 -19.84 10.66 -4.55
C GLU A 4 -18.36 10.32 -4.66
N LYS A 5 -17.54 11.34 -4.46
CA LYS A 5 -16.10 11.23 -4.58
C LYS A 5 -15.59 10.43 -3.40
N TYR A 6 -14.87 9.36 -3.69
CA TYR A 6 -14.29 8.50 -2.66
C TYR A 6 -13.43 9.30 -1.68
N SER A 7 -13.66 9.06 -0.39
CA SER A 7 -12.81 9.58 0.67
C SER A 7 -11.67 8.61 0.93
N PHE A 8 -10.45 9.03 0.57
CA PHE A 8 -9.25 8.25 0.83
C PHE A 8 -9.07 7.94 2.32
N LEU A 9 -8.69 6.71 2.60
CA LEU A 9 -8.41 6.22 3.94
C LEU A 9 -7.13 6.86 4.48
N ARG A 10 -7.06 6.95 5.81
CA ARG A 10 -5.85 7.31 6.54
C ARG A 10 -5.56 6.20 7.55
N PRO A 11 -4.28 5.87 7.79
CA PRO A 11 -3.95 4.90 8.81
C PRO A 11 -4.54 5.31 10.17
N THR A 12 -5.13 4.35 10.87
CA THR A 12 -5.70 4.53 12.21
C THR A 12 -5.00 3.60 13.19
N GLY A 13 -4.99 3.93 14.49
CA GLY A 13 -4.28 3.13 15.50
C GLY A 13 -2.76 3.28 15.51
N ILE A 14 -2.20 4.13 14.65
CA ILE A 14 -0.77 4.39 14.52
C ILE A 14 -0.49 5.86 14.85
N GLU A 15 0.57 6.09 15.62
CA GLU A 15 1.07 7.42 15.99
C GLU A 15 2.15 7.89 15.00
N THR A 16 3.14 7.05 14.72
CA THR A 16 4.22 7.38 13.79
C THR A 16 4.62 6.19 12.93
N PHE A 17 5.14 6.50 11.74
CA PHE A 17 5.81 5.54 10.87
C PHE A 17 7.27 5.95 10.66
N ALA A 18 8.15 4.97 10.47
CA ALA A 18 9.50 5.18 9.98
C ALA A 18 9.67 4.48 8.62
N PHE A 19 10.06 5.22 7.59
CA PHE A 19 10.21 4.70 6.23
C PHE A 19 11.65 4.81 5.73
N VAL A 20 11.98 3.96 4.75
CA VAL A 20 13.15 4.10 3.88
C VAL A 20 12.64 4.21 2.45
N PHE A 21 13.03 5.28 1.78
CA PHE A 21 12.71 5.51 0.38
C PHE A 21 13.99 5.63 -0.43
N SER A 22 14.00 5.04 -1.62
CA SER A 22 14.98 5.42 -2.65
C SER A 22 14.70 6.84 -3.12
N ALA A 23 15.70 7.50 -3.72
CA ALA A 23 15.51 8.82 -4.32
C ALA A 23 14.39 8.80 -5.39
N GLY A 24 14.30 7.73 -6.18
CA GLY A 24 13.23 7.55 -7.17
C GLY A 24 11.85 7.40 -6.54
N ALA A 25 11.74 6.61 -5.46
CA ALA A 25 10.48 6.47 -4.73
C ALA A 25 10.03 7.80 -4.10
N LEU A 26 10.96 8.55 -3.52
CA LEU A 26 10.69 9.87 -2.95
C LEU A 26 10.25 10.86 -4.04
N GLN A 27 10.93 10.88 -5.18
CA GLN A 27 10.54 11.71 -6.32
C GLN A 27 9.13 11.37 -6.81
N TRP A 28 8.79 10.08 -6.90
CA TRP A 28 7.46 9.65 -7.30
C TRP A 28 6.40 10.12 -6.28
N LEU A 29 6.66 9.99 -4.98
CA LEU A 29 5.73 10.41 -3.93
C LEU A 29 5.42 11.92 -3.96
N TYR A 30 6.37 12.76 -4.37
CA TYR A 30 6.15 14.20 -4.57
C TYR A 30 5.24 14.55 -5.76
N GLY A 31 5.00 13.58 -6.66
CA GLY A 31 4.18 13.77 -7.85
C GLY A 31 2.68 13.59 -7.63
N THR A 32 1.96 13.61 -8.75
CA THR A 32 0.52 13.37 -8.85
C THR A 32 0.24 12.25 -9.85
N THR A 33 -0.92 11.61 -9.70
CA THR A 33 -1.49 10.69 -10.68
C THR A 33 -2.90 11.16 -11.02
N SER A 34 -3.20 11.31 -12.31
CA SER A 34 -4.54 11.67 -12.78
C SER A 34 -5.48 10.46 -12.76
N ASP A 35 -6.71 10.68 -12.29
CA ASP A 35 -7.83 9.75 -12.46
C ASP A 35 -8.40 9.80 -13.90
N ASP A 36 -9.45 9.03 -14.17
CA ASP A 36 -10.05 8.95 -15.51
C ASP A 36 -10.80 10.23 -15.92
N ASP A 37 -11.15 11.10 -14.97
CA ASP A 37 -11.73 12.43 -15.24
C ASP A 37 -10.63 13.52 -15.37
N GLY A 38 -9.36 13.13 -15.33
CA GLY A 38 -8.21 14.03 -15.46
C GLY A 38 -7.87 14.77 -14.17
N ARG A 39 -8.51 14.45 -13.04
CA ARG A 39 -8.22 15.09 -11.76
C ARG A 39 -6.94 14.54 -11.17
N GLU A 40 -6.06 15.43 -10.75
CA GLU A 40 -4.81 15.06 -10.08
C GLU A 40 -5.04 14.64 -8.64
N ILE A 41 -4.43 13.51 -8.27
CA ILE A 41 -4.40 12.97 -6.91
C ILE A 41 -2.93 12.89 -6.49
N SER A 42 -2.62 13.39 -5.30
CA SER A 42 -1.27 13.29 -4.74
C SER A 42 -0.86 11.83 -4.58
N ASN A 43 0.37 11.50 -4.98
CA ASN A 43 0.91 10.16 -4.85
C ASN A 43 1.05 9.72 -3.38
N PHE A 44 1.32 10.65 -2.46
CA PHE A 44 1.22 10.40 -1.01
C PHE A 44 -0.18 10.00 -0.56
N THR A 45 -1.23 10.55 -1.19
CA THR A 45 -2.62 10.18 -0.86
C THR A 45 -2.92 8.75 -1.29
N LEU A 46 -2.48 8.36 -2.49
CA LEU A 46 -2.65 6.99 -2.99
C LEU A 46 -1.87 5.98 -2.14
N PHE A 47 -0.60 6.28 -1.84
CA PHE A 47 0.23 5.42 -0.99
C PHE A 47 -0.34 5.32 0.43
N GLY A 48 -0.78 6.45 1.02
CA GLY A 48 -1.41 6.48 2.34
C GLY A 48 -2.72 5.69 2.40
N ASP A 49 -3.52 5.72 1.33
CA ASP A 49 -4.76 4.93 1.22
C ASP A 49 -4.48 3.42 1.20
N LEU A 50 -3.42 2.99 0.52
CA LEU A 50 -2.97 1.59 0.56
C LEU A 50 -2.46 1.23 1.96
N LEU A 51 -1.61 2.09 2.55
CA LEU A 51 -1.05 1.88 3.87
C LEU A 51 -2.12 1.79 4.96
N ALA A 52 -3.22 2.53 4.82
CA ALA A 52 -4.35 2.49 5.74
C ALA A 52 -5.10 1.14 5.76
N ARG A 53 -4.89 0.30 4.74
CA ARG A 53 -5.47 -1.05 4.64
C ARG A 53 -4.60 -2.13 5.27
N MET A 54 -3.42 -1.75 5.77
CA MET A 54 -2.47 -2.63 6.41
C MET A 54 -3.05 -3.21 7.71
N ALA A 55 -2.90 -4.52 7.89
CA ALA A 55 -3.21 -5.20 9.14
C ALA A 55 -2.15 -4.84 10.21
N LEU A 56 -2.60 -4.40 11.39
CA LEU A 56 -1.72 -4.06 12.53
C LEU A 56 -1.43 -5.25 13.46
N ALA A 57 -2.16 -6.35 13.26
CA ALA A 57 -1.96 -7.63 13.92
C ALA A 57 -2.44 -8.74 12.98
N ASP A 58 -1.99 -9.96 13.23
CA ASP A 58 -2.46 -11.13 12.49
C ASP A 58 -3.97 -11.29 12.66
N GLY A 59 -4.67 -11.60 11.58
CA GLY A 59 -6.11 -11.77 11.65
C GLY A 59 -6.79 -11.93 10.30
N THR A 60 -8.07 -12.23 10.35
CA THR A 60 -8.88 -12.44 9.16
C THR A 60 -9.30 -11.09 8.56
N ALA A 61 -8.90 -10.83 7.32
CA ALA A 61 -9.37 -9.70 6.54
C ALA A 61 -10.89 -9.77 6.39
N LYS A 62 -11.56 -8.67 6.76
CA LYS A 62 -13.00 -8.45 6.56
C LYS A 62 -13.14 -7.40 5.48
N GLY A 63 -13.86 -7.70 4.40
CA GLY A 63 -14.05 -6.76 3.28
C GLY A 63 -14.00 -7.39 1.89
N PHE A 64 -13.60 -8.66 1.79
CA PHE A 64 -13.64 -9.44 0.56
C PHE A 64 -14.54 -10.67 0.74
N HIS A 65 -15.10 -11.16 -0.36
CA HIS A 65 -16.04 -12.30 -0.33
C HIS A 65 -15.43 -13.56 0.30
N ARG A 66 -14.12 -13.77 0.11
CA ARG A 66 -13.38 -14.85 0.76
C ARG A 66 -12.53 -14.28 1.90
N PRO A 67 -12.76 -14.71 3.16
CA PRO A 67 -11.91 -14.36 4.27
C PRO A 67 -10.48 -14.83 4.00
N LEU A 68 -9.50 -13.97 4.26
CA LEU A 68 -8.09 -14.28 4.12
C LEU A 68 -7.40 -13.98 5.44
N MET A 69 -6.59 -14.92 5.95
CA MET A 69 -5.74 -14.67 7.09
C MET A 69 -4.55 -13.81 6.64
N LEU A 70 -4.49 -12.58 7.16
CA LEU A 70 -3.39 -11.65 6.94
C LEU A 70 -2.44 -11.72 8.12
N SER A 71 -1.15 -11.68 7.83
CA SER A 71 -0.13 -11.33 8.81
C SER A 71 -0.06 -9.82 9.00
N VAL A 72 0.50 -9.39 10.13
CA VAL A 72 0.85 -7.98 10.36
C VAL A 72 1.63 -7.38 9.17
N CYS A 73 1.38 -6.13 8.84
CA CYS A 73 1.92 -5.42 7.66
C CYS A 73 1.36 -5.86 6.28
N GLN A 74 0.54 -6.90 6.20
CA GLN A 74 -0.14 -7.23 4.95
C GLN A 74 -1.42 -6.43 4.75
N ALA A 75 -1.76 -6.14 3.50
CA ALA A 75 -3.06 -5.60 3.10
C ALA A 75 -3.64 -6.42 1.96
N GLN A 76 -4.91 -6.84 2.08
CA GLN A 76 -5.63 -7.44 0.96
C GLN A 76 -6.17 -6.33 0.03
N TYR A 77 -6.13 -6.57 -1.28
CA TYR A 77 -6.64 -5.61 -2.26
C TYR A 77 -7.33 -6.28 -3.45
N SER A 78 -8.15 -5.50 -4.15
CA SER A 78 -8.71 -5.84 -5.46
C SER A 78 -8.49 -4.68 -6.41
N GLU A 79 -7.97 -4.96 -7.61
CA GLU A 79 -7.84 -3.94 -8.65
C GLU A 79 -9.20 -3.38 -9.08
N GLU A 80 -10.28 -4.16 -9.00
CA GLU A 80 -11.63 -3.70 -9.29
C GLU A 80 -12.14 -2.73 -8.21
N GLN A 81 -11.90 -3.06 -6.94
CA GLN A 81 -12.29 -2.19 -5.84
C GLN A 81 -11.49 -0.88 -5.88
N LEU A 82 -10.18 -0.95 -6.08
CA LEU A 82 -9.33 0.24 -6.24
C LEU A 82 -9.72 1.05 -7.47
N SER A 83 -10.11 0.39 -8.56
CA SER A 83 -10.58 1.07 -9.78
C SER A 83 -11.81 1.92 -9.52
N THR A 84 -12.79 1.36 -8.80
CA THR A 84 -14.01 2.09 -8.39
C THR A 84 -13.68 3.21 -7.39
N GLN A 85 -12.86 2.92 -6.39
CA GLN A 85 -12.53 3.89 -5.33
C GLN A 85 -11.69 5.06 -5.85
N TRP A 86 -10.72 4.81 -6.72
CA TRP A 86 -9.83 5.86 -7.20
C TRP A 86 -10.27 6.46 -8.54
N ASN A 87 -11.41 6.03 -9.09
CA ASN A 87 -11.92 6.45 -10.39
C ASN A 87 -10.88 6.29 -11.51
N MET A 88 -10.20 5.15 -11.51
CA MET A 88 -9.12 4.82 -12.44
C MET A 88 -9.39 3.47 -13.07
N GLY A 89 -9.33 3.34 -14.39
CA GLY A 89 -9.55 2.06 -15.05
C GLY A 89 -8.60 0.96 -14.53
N ARG A 90 -9.07 -0.29 -14.44
CA ARG A 90 -8.29 -1.42 -13.88
C ARG A 90 -6.89 -1.58 -14.49
N LYS A 91 -6.71 -1.29 -15.79
CA LYS A 91 -5.40 -1.32 -16.45
C LYS A 91 -4.43 -0.26 -15.87
N ARG A 92 -4.95 0.93 -15.54
CA ARG A 92 -4.19 2.01 -14.88
C ARG A 92 -3.84 1.62 -13.45
N ILE A 93 -4.79 1.09 -12.68
CA ILE A 93 -4.53 0.56 -11.33
C ILE A 93 -3.41 -0.49 -11.36
N ARG A 94 -3.48 -1.47 -12.26
CA ARG A 94 -2.44 -2.50 -12.38
C ARG A 94 -1.06 -1.90 -12.61
N ARG A 95 -0.93 -0.98 -13.58
CA ARG A 95 0.34 -0.31 -13.87
C ARG A 95 0.85 0.51 -12.70
N LEU A 96 -0.04 1.18 -11.98
CA LEU A 96 0.30 1.94 -10.78
C LEU A 96 0.87 1.02 -9.70
N LEU A 97 0.23 -0.12 -9.44
CA LEU A 97 0.75 -1.11 -8.49
C LEU A 97 2.09 -1.71 -8.95
N ASP A 98 2.25 -1.98 -10.25
CA ASP A 98 3.53 -2.46 -10.81
C ASP A 98 4.64 -1.40 -10.65
N GLU A 99 4.32 -0.11 -10.78
CA GLU A 99 5.27 0.99 -10.57
C GLU A 99 5.65 1.15 -9.11
N LEU A 100 4.68 1.11 -8.19
CA LEU A 100 4.94 1.11 -6.74
C LEU A 100 5.82 -0.05 -6.32
N ALA A 101 5.65 -1.22 -6.94
CA ALA A 101 6.49 -2.38 -6.70
C ALA A 101 7.93 -2.21 -7.21
N LYS A 102 8.10 -1.65 -8.41
CA LYS A 102 9.43 -1.31 -8.94
C LYS A 102 10.17 -0.28 -8.09
N LEU A 103 9.43 0.64 -7.48
CA LEU A 103 9.96 1.66 -6.58
C LEU A 103 10.20 1.13 -5.16
N GLU A 104 9.97 -0.16 -4.90
CA GLU A 104 10.14 -0.80 -3.59
C GLU A 104 9.23 -0.18 -2.50
N LEU A 105 8.14 0.47 -2.89
CA LEU A 105 7.15 1.03 -1.96
C LEU A 105 6.21 -0.05 -1.43
N ILE A 106 5.86 -1.00 -2.28
CA ILE A 106 5.04 -2.18 -1.95
C ILE A 106 5.65 -3.43 -2.57
N ASP A 107 5.32 -4.61 -2.05
CA ASP A 107 5.38 -5.84 -2.84
C ASP A 107 3.95 -6.32 -3.10
N THR A 108 3.72 -7.01 -4.22
CA THR A 108 2.40 -7.58 -4.53
C THR A 108 2.48 -9.07 -4.79
N TYR A 109 1.57 -9.82 -4.17
CA TYR A 109 1.32 -11.23 -4.46
C TYR A 109 -0.11 -11.39 -4.95
N ARG A 110 -0.26 -11.79 -6.21
CA ARG A 110 -1.56 -11.92 -6.89
C ARG A 110 -1.88 -13.38 -7.12
N SER A 111 -3.05 -13.82 -6.68
CA SER A 111 -3.57 -15.18 -6.94
C SER A 111 -5.00 -15.13 -7.46
N ARG A 112 -5.52 -16.29 -7.89
CA ARG A 112 -6.94 -16.44 -8.25
C ARG A 112 -7.90 -16.25 -7.08
N VAL A 113 -7.41 -16.39 -5.84
CA VAL A 113 -8.23 -16.38 -4.63
C VAL A 113 -8.22 -15.02 -3.96
N ALA A 114 -7.04 -14.40 -3.87
CA ALA A 114 -6.85 -13.08 -3.29
C ALA A 114 -5.55 -12.44 -3.79
N SER A 115 -5.51 -11.10 -3.75
CA SER A 115 -4.27 -10.35 -3.92
C SER A 115 -3.92 -9.68 -2.59
N VAL A 116 -2.64 -9.77 -2.22
CA VAL A 116 -2.08 -9.24 -0.98
C VAL A 116 -0.90 -8.35 -1.34
N MET A 117 -0.71 -7.27 -0.59
CA MET A 117 0.48 -6.45 -0.64
C MET A 117 1.15 -6.33 0.72
N THR A 118 2.45 -6.06 0.71
CA THR A 118 3.27 -5.71 1.88
C THR A 118 4.00 -4.40 1.61
N PHE A 119 4.55 -3.76 2.64
CA PHE A 119 5.17 -2.43 2.54
C PHE A 119 6.66 -2.51 2.91
N PRO A 120 7.56 -2.98 2.03
CA PRO A 120 8.96 -3.19 2.39
C PRO A 120 9.72 -1.88 2.66
N CYS A 121 9.22 -0.74 2.19
CA CYS A 121 9.72 0.59 2.54
C CYS A 121 9.42 1.01 4.00
N LEU A 122 8.50 0.35 4.69
CA LEU A 122 8.16 0.64 6.08
C LEU A 122 9.13 -0.10 7.00
N LEU A 123 9.91 0.60 7.83
CA LEU A 123 10.80 -0.06 8.79
C LEU A 123 10.07 -0.50 10.05
N GLN A 124 9.31 0.42 10.63
CA GLN A 124 8.62 0.23 11.90
C GLN A 124 7.53 1.28 12.06
N TRP A 125 6.62 1.03 12.99
CA TRP A 125 5.63 2.01 13.41
C TRP A 125 5.44 1.98 14.91
N ILE A 126 4.96 3.10 15.45
CA ILE A 126 4.55 3.22 16.85
C ILE A 126 3.04 3.26 16.87
N THR A 127 2.42 2.32 17.57
CA THR A 127 0.96 2.30 17.77
C THR A 127 0.54 3.38 18.77
N LYS A 128 -0.75 3.73 18.79
CA LYS A 128 -1.27 4.77 19.71
C LYS A 128 -1.07 4.48 21.20
N ASP A 129 -0.87 3.22 21.57
CA ASP A 129 -0.54 2.81 22.93
C ASP A 129 0.97 2.91 23.26
N GLY A 130 1.79 3.36 22.31
CA GLY A 130 3.23 3.53 22.45
C GLY A 130 4.05 2.28 22.09
N SER A 131 3.42 1.19 21.65
CA SER A 131 4.17 -0.02 21.27
C SER A 131 4.93 0.19 19.96
N VAL A 132 6.19 -0.21 19.94
CA VAL A 132 7.03 -0.22 18.73
C VAL A 132 6.88 -1.56 18.03
N VAL A 133 6.48 -1.53 16.76
CA VAL A 133 6.34 -2.74 15.94
C VAL A 133 7.29 -2.66 14.74
N SER A 134 8.19 -3.63 14.65
CA SER A 134 9.09 -3.80 13.49
C SER A 134 8.35 -4.47 12.34
N ASN A 135 8.59 -3.99 11.12
CA ASN A 135 8.01 -4.62 9.94
C ASN A 135 8.70 -5.98 9.66
N PRO A 136 7.97 -7.11 9.60
CA PRO A 136 8.55 -8.42 9.27
C PRO A 136 8.89 -8.59 7.79
N PHE A 137 8.43 -7.68 6.92
CA PHE A 137 8.62 -7.69 5.47
C PHE A 137 9.52 -6.56 4.95
N ILE A 138 10.33 -5.93 5.81
CA ILE A 138 11.40 -5.05 5.31
C ILE A 138 12.18 -5.86 4.28
N HIS A 139 12.49 -5.26 3.12
CA HIS A 139 13.34 -5.91 2.13
C HIS A 139 14.48 -6.59 2.86
N LYS A 140 14.60 -7.91 2.72
CA LYS A 140 15.62 -8.76 3.34
C LYS A 140 17.02 -8.26 2.94
N GLN A 141 17.48 -7.15 3.51
CA GLN A 141 18.81 -6.57 3.29
C GLN A 141 19.84 -7.35 4.11
N ARG A 142 19.90 -8.66 3.86
CA ARG A 142 21.05 -9.52 4.20
C ARG A 142 21.53 -10.38 3.03
N GLU A 143 20.88 -10.39 1.86
CA GLU A 143 21.35 -11.15 0.69
C GLU A 143 21.78 -10.27 -0.50
N ARG A 144 22.03 -8.97 -0.28
CA ARG A 144 22.73 -8.12 -1.26
C ARG A 144 24.00 -7.53 -0.67
N THR A 145 24.80 -8.41 -0.09
CA THR A 145 26.25 -8.25 0.09
C THR A 145 26.92 -9.40 -0.64
N GLU A 146 26.92 -9.35 -1.96
CA GLU A 146 28.02 -9.94 -2.72
C GLU A 146 28.78 -8.76 -3.35
N PRO A 147 30.05 -8.55 -3.00
CA PRO A 147 30.91 -7.66 -3.76
C PRO A 147 31.17 -8.32 -5.13
N LEU A 148 31.13 -7.51 -6.19
CA LEU A 148 31.73 -7.84 -7.49
C LEU A 148 33.23 -8.06 -7.33
#